data_AF-A0A803JEN0-F1
#
_entry.id   AF-A0A803JEN0-F1
#
_cell.length_a   1.000
_cell.length_b   1.000
_cell.length_c   1.000
_cell.angle_alpha   90.00
_cell.angle_beta   90.00
_cell.angle_gamma   90.00
#
_symmetry.space_group_name_H-M   'P 1'
#
loop_
_entity.id
_entity.type
_entity.pdbx_description
1 polymer ?
#
loop_
_entity_poly.entity_id
_entity_poly.type
_entity_poly.pdbx_seq_one_letter_code
_entity_poly.pdbx_strand_id
1 'polypeptide(L)'
;MTTGHGEPCDTNQGLFCLNGGVCYMIPSVSSPFCRCVGIYTGVRCEGILLSSEKTQPQSDSFIHFFMLAIFLGLLFLGLIYCLYRNYRRKLNNQSEEEL
;
A
#
# COMPACT_ATOMS: atom_id res chain seq x y z
N MET A 1 -1.04 32.95 33.86
CA MET A 1 -0.71 32.34 32.56
C MET A 1 -1.76 31.28 32.30
N THR A 2 -2.76 31.58 31.48
CA THR A 2 -3.80 30.60 31.11
C THR A 2 -3.17 29.59 30.17
N THR A 3 -3.24 28.30 30.52
CA THR A 3 -2.84 27.22 29.63
C THR A 3 -3.64 27.37 28.33
N GLY A 4 -2.93 27.52 27.19
CA GLY A 4 -3.52 27.86 25.90
C GLY A 4 -4.30 26.69 25.29
N HIS A 5 -5.45 26.37 25.88
CA HIS A 5 -6.42 25.49 25.25
C HIS A 5 -7.15 26.29 24.17
N GLY A 6 -7.14 25.78 22.94
CA GLY A 6 -7.88 26.38 21.83
C GLY A 6 -9.38 26.19 22.04
N GLU A 7 -10.14 27.29 21.98
CA GLU A 7 -11.59 27.28 22.05
C GLU A 7 -12.18 27.14 20.64
N PRO A 8 -13.37 26.55 20.47
CA PRO A 8 -14.00 26.45 19.15
C PRO A 8 -14.27 27.84 18.56
N CYS A 9 -14.03 28.01 17.27
CA CYS A 9 -14.30 29.28 16.58
C CYS A 9 -15.80 29.62 16.57
N ASP A 10 -16.10 30.91 16.60
CA ASP A 10 -17.45 31.41 16.38
C ASP A 10 -17.86 31.23 14.90
N THR A 11 -19.17 31.19 14.65
CA THR A 11 -19.78 30.77 13.37
C THR A 11 -19.27 31.55 12.16
N ASN A 12 -18.95 32.84 12.33
CA ASN A 12 -18.43 33.71 11.27
C ASN A 12 -17.03 33.33 10.79
N GLN A 13 -16.23 32.68 11.64
CA GLN A 13 -14.86 32.26 11.33
C GLN A 13 -14.77 30.76 10.97
N GLY A 14 -15.86 30.01 11.12
CA GLY A 14 -15.93 28.59 10.75
C GLY A 14 -15.66 28.32 9.28
N LEU A 15 -15.88 29.32 8.41
CA LEU A 15 -15.57 29.28 6.97
C LEU A 15 -14.07 29.43 6.65
N PHE A 16 -13.23 29.72 7.65
CA PHE A 16 -11.79 29.81 7.43
C PHE A 16 -11.20 28.44 7.10
N CYS A 17 -11.61 27.39 7.81
CA CYS A 17 -11.21 26.01 7.52
C CYS A 17 -12.05 25.44 6.38
N LEU A 18 -11.38 24.99 5.33
CA LEU A 18 -12.01 24.37 4.16
C LEU A 18 -12.17 22.86 4.37
N ASN A 19 -12.90 22.22 3.45
CA ASN A 19 -13.02 20.76 3.37
C ASN A 19 -13.45 20.07 4.70
N GLY A 20 -14.28 20.75 5.48
CA GLY A 20 -14.79 20.22 6.76
C GLY A 20 -13.77 20.22 7.91
N GLY A 21 -12.68 20.98 7.81
CA GLY A 21 -11.72 21.16 8.90
C GLY A 21 -12.36 21.81 10.14
N VAL A 22 -11.87 21.43 11.33
CA VAL A 22 -12.38 21.95 12.61
C VAL A 22 -11.57 23.19 13.01
N CYS A 23 -12.26 24.29 13.30
CA CYS A 23 -11.67 25.58 13.62
C CYS A 23 -11.51 25.78 15.14
N TYR A 24 -10.32 26.21 15.56
CA TYR A 24 -10.00 26.61 16.94
C TYR A 24 -9.37 28.01 17.00
N MET A 25 -9.71 28.78 18.02
CA MET A 25 -9.07 30.03 18.37
C MET A 25 -8.24 29.86 19.63
N ILE A 26 -6.97 30.26 19.57
CA ILE A 26 -6.08 30.23 20.73
C ILE A 26 -5.94 31.68 21.22
N PRO A 27 -6.28 31.99 22.48
CA PRO A 27 -6.31 33.38 22.98
C PRO A 27 -4.99 34.16 22.85
N SER A 28 -3.86 33.46 22.68
CA SER A 28 -2.53 34.06 22.53
C SER A 28 -2.14 34.40 21.09
N VAL A 29 -2.93 34.02 20.08
CA VAL A 29 -2.69 34.32 18.66
C VAL A 29 -3.94 34.89 18.02
N SER A 30 -3.78 35.90 17.17
CA SER A 30 -4.89 36.63 16.54
C SER A 30 -5.52 35.91 15.35
N SER A 31 -5.00 34.74 14.96
CA SER A 31 -5.42 33.97 13.80
C SER A 31 -6.01 32.61 14.18
N PRO A 32 -7.10 32.15 13.53
CA PRO A 32 -7.67 30.83 13.76
C PRO A 32 -6.75 29.71 13.28
N PHE A 33 -6.83 28.57 13.95
CA PHE A 33 -6.10 27.35 13.62
C PHE A 33 -7.05 26.26 13.13
N CYS A 34 -6.68 25.56 12.05
CA CYS A 34 -7.48 24.49 11.48
C CYS A 34 -6.90 23.12 11.80
N ARG A 35 -7.74 22.23 12.35
CA ARG A 35 -7.46 20.79 12.40
C ARG A 35 -8.14 20.12 11.21
N CYS A 36 -7.32 19.64 10.27
CA CYS A 36 -7.83 18.97 9.09
C CYS A 36 -8.38 17.58 9.40
N VAL A 37 -9.37 17.16 8.59
CA VAL A 37 -10.03 15.86 8.68
C VAL A 37 -9.66 15.01 7.47
N GLY A 38 -9.63 13.68 7.65
CA GLY A 38 -9.35 12.74 6.56
C GLY A 38 -7.98 12.98 5.90
N ILE A 39 -7.99 13.14 4.57
CA ILE A 39 -6.79 13.31 3.73
C ILE A 39 -6.48 14.78 3.42
N TYR A 40 -7.07 15.75 4.11
CA TYR A 40 -6.79 17.16 3.83
C TYR A 40 -5.60 17.68 4.64
N THR A 41 -4.87 18.63 4.07
CA THR A 41 -3.67 19.26 4.65
C THR A 41 -3.61 20.75 4.28
N GLY A 42 -2.66 21.48 4.85
CA GLY A 42 -2.52 22.92 4.66
C GLY A 42 -3.08 23.73 5.83
N VAL A 43 -2.79 25.03 5.85
CA VAL A 43 -3.14 25.95 6.95
C VAL A 43 -4.65 26.13 7.10
N ARG A 44 -5.39 25.94 6.00
CA ARG A 44 -6.84 26.02 5.93
C ARG A 44 -7.45 24.70 5.46
N CYS A 45 -6.69 23.61 5.48
CA CYS A 45 -7.11 22.32 4.92
C CYS A 45 -7.45 22.39 3.41
N GLU A 46 -6.80 23.30 2.68
CA GLU A 46 -6.98 23.54 1.25
C GLU A 46 -6.32 22.48 0.37
N GLY A 47 -5.27 21.85 0.88
CA GLY A 47 -4.52 20.81 0.19
C GLY A 47 -5.12 19.43 0.42
N ILE A 48 -4.89 18.54 -0.53
CA ILE A 48 -5.11 17.11 -0.36
C ILE A 48 -3.74 16.46 -0.15
N LEU A 49 -3.62 15.67 0.92
CA LEU A 49 -2.57 14.69 1.08
C LEU A 49 -2.84 13.62 0.02
N LEU A 50 -2.38 13.88 -1.20
CA LEU A 50 -1.92 12.81 -2.05
C LEU A 50 -0.79 12.20 -1.23
N SER A 51 -1.13 11.19 -0.42
CA SER A 51 -0.15 10.21 -0.04
C SER A 51 0.54 9.88 -1.35
N SER A 52 1.76 10.36 -1.51
CA SER A 52 2.76 9.55 -2.17
C SER A 52 2.79 8.32 -1.30
N GLU A 53 1.84 7.44 -1.59
CA GLU A 53 1.96 6.04 -1.38
C GLU A 53 3.23 5.74 -2.17
N LYS A 54 4.39 5.94 -1.51
CA LYS A 54 5.31 4.83 -1.41
C LYS A 54 4.38 3.69 -1.17
N THR A 55 4.14 2.94 -2.23
CA THR A 55 3.55 1.63 -2.21
C THR A 55 4.34 0.92 -1.12
N GLN A 56 3.95 1.08 0.14
CA GLN A 56 4.26 0.17 1.19
C GLN A 56 3.23 -0.87 0.87
N PRO A 57 3.64 -1.83 0.04
CA PRO A 57 2.63 -2.58 -0.61
C PRO A 57 1.99 -3.38 0.51
N GLN A 58 0.66 -3.32 0.63
CA GLN A 58 -0.09 -4.40 1.25
C GLN A 58 0.04 -5.70 0.39
N SER A 59 1.19 -5.89 -0.26
CA SER A 59 1.56 -6.94 -1.20
C SER A 59 2.79 -7.71 -0.74
N ASP A 60 3.39 -7.47 0.42
CA ASP A 60 4.47 -8.36 0.90
C ASP A 60 3.96 -9.81 1.00
N SER A 61 2.71 -9.98 1.44
CA SER A 61 2.05 -11.29 1.45
C SER A 61 1.78 -11.81 0.03
N PHE A 62 1.20 -10.99 -0.85
CA PHE A 62 0.89 -11.40 -2.24
C PHE A 62 2.15 -11.74 -3.05
N ILE A 63 3.22 -10.95 -2.95
CA ILE A 63 4.51 -11.19 -3.62
C ILE A 63 5.06 -12.56 -3.20
N HIS A 64 5.02 -12.87 -1.90
CA HIS A 64 5.50 -14.16 -1.41
C HIS A 64 4.71 -15.35 -1.99
N PHE A 65 3.37 -15.22 -2.13
CA PHE A 65 2.54 -16.24 -2.78
C PHE A 65 2.87 -16.43 -4.26
N PHE A 66 3.08 -15.34 -5.02
CA PHE A 66 3.46 -15.43 -6.43
C PHE A 66 4.82 -16.09 -6.64
N MET A 67 5.82 -15.72 -5.83
CA MET A 67 7.15 -16.31 -5.90
C MET A 67 7.13 -17.82 -5.60
N LEU A 68 6.36 -18.23 -4.58
CA LEU A 68 6.18 -19.64 -4.25
C LEU A 68 5.49 -20.42 -5.39
N ALA A 69 4.44 -19.85 -5.98
CA ALA A 69 3.72 -20.48 -7.08
C ALA A 69 4.60 -20.69 -8.32
N ILE A 70 5.43 -19.71 -8.68
CA ILE A 70 6.37 -19.81 -9.81
C ILE A 70 7.42 -20.90 -9.53
N PHE A 71 7.98 -20.93 -8.32
CA PHE A 71 8.97 -21.93 -7.94
C PHE A 71 8.42 -23.36 -8.02
N LEU A 72 7.22 -23.58 -7.48
CA LEU A 72 6.54 -24.87 -7.56
C LEU A 72 6.19 -25.25 -9.01
N GLY A 73 5.76 -24.29 -9.82
CA GLY A 73 5.48 -24.51 -11.24
C GLY A 73 6.71 -24.95 -12.03
N LEU A 74 7.86 -24.30 -11.81
CA LEU A 74 9.13 -24.68 -12.46
C LEU A 74 9.63 -26.05 -12.00
N LEU A 75 9.51 -26.35 -10.71
CA LEU A 75 9.86 -27.67 -10.17
C LEU A 75 9.00 -28.77 -10.79
N PHE A 76 7.69 -28.54 -10.91
CA PHE A 76 6.76 -29.50 -11.51
C PHE A 76 7.04 -29.71 -13.00
N LEU A 77 7.27 -28.64 -13.77
CA LEU A 77 7.69 -28.73 -15.17
C LEU A 77 9.02 -29.47 -15.31
N GLY A 78 9.98 -29.19 -14.44
CA GLY A 78 11.28 -29.87 -14.42
C GLY A 78 11.16 -31.37 -14.14
N LEU A 79 10.31 -31.76 -13.18
CA LEU A 79 10.03 -33.16 -12.89
C LEU A 79 9.36 -33.86 -14.07
N ILE A 80 8.33 -33.25 -14.66
CA ILE A 80 7.65 -33.81 -15.85
C ILE A 80 8.66 -33.98 -17.00
N TYR A 81 9.49 -32.96 -17.26
CA TYR A 81 10.51 -33.02 -18.30
C TYR A 81 11.55 -34.11 -18.01
N CYS A 82 12.01 -34.25 -16.78
CA CYS A 82 12.94 -35.31 -16.36
C CYS A 82 12.33 -36.70 -16.52
N LEU A 83 11.07 -36.89 -16.11
CA LEU A 83 10.34 -38.14 -16.27
C LEU A 83 10.15 -38.48 -17.75
N TYR A 84 9.73 -37.51 -18.56
CA TYR A 84 9.58 -37.66 -20.01
C TYR A 84 10.93 -38.01 -20.67
N ARG A 85 12.01 -37.32 -20.29
CA ARG A 85 13.36 -37.60 -20.80
C ARG A 85 13.83 -39.00 -20.40
N ASN A 86 13.55 -39.43 -19.17
CA ASN A 86 13.92 -40.76 -18.70
C ASN A 86 13.11 -41.86 -19.41
N TYR A 87 11.81 -41.63 -19.62
CA TYR A 87 10.95 -42.52 -20.40
C TYR A 87 11.45 -42.65 -21.85
N ARG A 88 11.77 -41.51 -22.49
CA ARG A 88 12.32 -41.52 -23.85
C ARG A 88 13.67 -42.22 -23.93
N ARG A 89 14.56 -42.03 -22.93
CA ARG A 89 15.82 -42.77 -22.85
C ARG A 89 15.59 -44.28 -22.76
N LYS A 90 14.64 -44.73 -21.94
CA LYS A 90 14.31 -46.15 -21.85
C LYS A 90 13.79 -46.71 -23.19
N LEU A 91 12.93 -45.98 -23.89
CA LEU A 91 12.48 -46.38 -25.24
C LEU A 91 13.65 -46.50 -26.23
N ASN A 92 14.56 -45.52 -26.24
CA ASN A 92 15.74 -45.57 -27.11
C ASN A 92 16.66 -46.75 -26.76
N ASN A 93 16.90 -47.02 -25.48
CA ASN A 93 17.73 -48.14 -25.04
C ASN A 93 17.10 -49.50 -25.42
N GLN A 94 15.77 -49.64 -25.31
CA GLN A 94 15.08 -50.86 -25.76
C GLN A 94 15.18 -51.05 -27.28
N SER A 95 15.14 -49.98 -28.07
CA SER A 95 15.35 -50.07 -29.53
C SER A 95 16.80 -50.36 -29.94
N GLU A 96 17.79 -50.03 -29.10
CA GLU A 96 19.20 -50.39 -29.33
C GLU A 96 19.51 -51.84 -28.89
N GLU A 97 18.79 -52.41 -27.92
CA GLU A 97 18.92 -53.83 -27.53
C GLU A 97 18.22 -54.80 -28.51
N GLU A 98 17.32 -54.31 -29.37
CA GLU A 98 16.61 -55.11 -30.39
C GLU A 98 17.32 -55.16 -31.77
N LEU A 99 18.50 -54.56 -31.93
CA LEU A 99 19.34 -54.59 -33.15
C LEU A 99 20.62 -55.42 -32.95
#